data_AF-A0A1F8TCT0-F1
#
_entry.id   AF-A0A1F8TCT0-F1
#
_cell.length_a   1.000
_cell.length_b   1.000
_cell.length_c   1.000
_cell.angle_alpha   90.00
_cell.angle_beta   90.00
_cell.angle_gamma   90.00
#
_symmetry.space_group_name_H-M   'P 1'
#
loop_
_entity.id
_entity.type
_entity.pdbx_description
1 polymer ?
#
loop_
_entity_poly.entity_id
_entity_poly.type
_entity_poly.pdbx_seq_one_letter_code
_entity_poly.pdbx_strand_id
1 'polypeptide(L)'
;MLGVSVDTLRRWADAGRIRTARSRGGQRMVPLAELSRLRTQRRERPIVAQSARNRFPGVITRLERDRVAAVVEVQAGPHRLVSLLTAEAVDDLRLKVGDEVVCLVKATNVIV
;
A
#
# COMPACT_ATOMS: atom_id res chain seq x y z
N MET A 1 2.53 9.64 -9.67
CA MET A 1 1.55 8.78 -10.37
C MET A 1 0.48 8.29 -9.39
N LEU A 2 -0.71 7.88 -9.84
CA LEU A 2 -1.80 7.38 -8.97
C LEU A 2 -1.59 5.94 -8.44
N GLY A 3 -0.61 5.21 -8.99
CA GLY A 3 -0.31 3.83 -8.57
C GLY A 3 -1.40 2.82 -8.95
N VAL A 4 -2.16 3.07 -10.01
CA VAL A 4 -3.19 2.17 -10.55
C VAL A 4 -3.03 2.03 -12.06
N SER A 5 -3.42 0.88 -12.60
CA SER A 5 -3.38 0.62 -14.05
C SER A 5 -4.43 1.45 -14.82
N VAL A 6 -4.20 1.64 -16.12
CA VAL A 6 -5.15 2.33 -17.02
C VAL A 6 -6.49 1.60 -17.07
N ASP A 7 -6.50 0.26 -17.04
CA ASP A 7 -7.73 -0.55 -17.01
C ASP A 7 -8.52 -0.36 -15.72
N THR A 8 -7.85 -0.13 -14.60
CA THR A 8 -8.51 0.20 -13.33
C THR A 8 -9.17 1.58 -13.41
N LEU A 9 -8.50 2.57 -14.00
CA LEU A 9 -9.11 3.88 -14.26
C LEU A 9 -10.30 3.78 -15.22
N ARG A 10 -10.22 2.95 -16.26
CA ARG A 10 -11.32 2.71 -17.20
C ARG A 10 -12.54 2.13 -16.47
N ARG A 11 -12.35 1.04 -15.70
CA ARG A 11 -13.43 0.41 -14.91
C ARG A 11 -14.07 1.36 -13.92
N TRP A 12 -13.29 2.22 -13.26
CA TRP A 12 -13.84 3.20 -12.33
C TRP A 12 -14.66 4.27 -13.03
N ALA A 13 -14.26 4.67 -14.23
CA ALA A 13 -15.03 5.62 -15.02
C ALA A 13 -16.34 5.01 -15.52
N ASP A 14 -16.30 3.73 -15.93
CA ASP A 14 -17.49 3.00 -16.36
C ASP A 14 -18.46 2.74 -15.20
N ALA A 15 -17.92 2.51 -13.99
CA ALA A 15 -18.70 2.37 -12.76
C ALA A 15 -19.11 3.71 -12.11
N GLY A 16 -18.86 4.85 -12.77
CA GLY A 16 -19.21 6.19 -12.26
C GLY A 16 -18.43 6.65 -11.02
N ARG A 17 -17.39 5.91 -10.61
CA ARG A 17 -16.57 6.22 -9.42
C ARG A 17 -15.60 7.39 -9.64
N ILE A 18 -15.27 7.69 -10.90
CA ILE A 18 -14.46 8.83 -11.30
C ILE A 18 -15.14 9.59 -12.44
N ARG A 19 -15.11 10.92 -12.36
CA ARG A 19 -15.61 11.77 -13.46
C ARG A 19 -14.61 11.82 -14.59
N THR A 20 -15.09 11.67 -15.82
CA THR A 20 -14.26 11.74 -17.02
C THR A 20 -14.95 12.50 -18.13
N ALA A 21 -14.18 13.25 -18.92
CA ALA A 21 -14.63 13.90 -20.14
C ALA A 21 -14.12 13.14 -21.38
N ARG A 22 -14.67 13.44 -22.55
CA ARG A 22 -14.15 12.96 -23.83
C ARG A 22 -13.42 14.08 -24.54
N SER A 23 -12.23 13.80 -25.06
CA SER A 23 -11.53 14.71 -25.96
C SER A 23 -12.18 14.70 -27.33
N ARG A 24 -11.84 15.69 -28.16
CA ARG A 24 -12.29 15.78 -29.57
C ARG A 24 -11.86 14.56 -30.41
N GLY A 25 -10.81 13.85 -30.00
CA GLY A 25 -10.32 12.61 -30.61
C GLY A 25 -10.85 11.34 -29.93
N GLY A 26 -11.90 11.41 -29.11
CA GLY A 26 -12.53 10.24 -28.47
C GLY A 26 -11.82 9.68 -27.23
N GLN A 27 -10.66 10.23 -26.87
CA GLN A 27 -9.90 9.81 -25.70
C GLN A 27 -10.64 10.18 -24.42
N ARG A 28 -10.53 9.32 -23.39
CA ARG A 28 -11.12 9.59 -22.07
C ARG A 28 -10.14 10.45 -21.27
N MET A 29 -10.55 11.67 -20.93
CA MET A 29 -9.79 12.62 -20.13
C MET A 29 -10.29 12.60 -18.68
N VAL A 30 -9.38 12.58 -17.73
CA VAL A 30 -9.69 12.68 -16.30
C VAL A 30 -9.32 14.08 -15.82
N PRO A 31 -10.27 14.89 -15.31
CA PRO A 31 -9.96 16.23 -14.81
C PRO A 31 -8.95 16.19 -13.67
N LEU A 32 -8.04 17.18 -13.64
CA LEU A 32 -7.00 17.25 -12.60
C LEU A 32 -7.59 17.28 -11.18
N ALA A 33 -8.73 17.97 -10.98
CA ALA A 33 -9.44 17.99 -9.70
C ALA A 33 -9.86 16.58 -9.24
N GLU A 34 -10.23 15.71 -10.17
CA GLU A 34 -10.60 14.33 -9.88
C GLU A 34 -9.36 13.48 -9.52
N LEU A 35 -8.23 13.72 -10.20
CA LEU A 35 -6.95 13.11 -9.84
C LEU A 35 -6.50 13.53 -8.43
N SER A 36 -6.70 14.80 -8.07
CA SER A 36 -6.39 15.31 -6.72
C SER A 36 -7.30 14.68 -5.67
N ARG A 37 -8.61 14.56 -5.92
CA ARG A 37 -9.58 13.89 -5.02
C ARG A 37 -9.17 12.46 -4.70
N LEU A 38 -8.78 11.69 -5.72
CA LEU A 38 -8.36 10.29 -5.57
C LEU A 38 -7.06 10.15 -4.77
N ARG A 39 -6.14 11.11 -4.88
CA ARG A 39 -4.92 11.13 -4.05
C ARG A 39 -5.24 11.41 -2.59
N THR A 40 -6.14 12.35 -2.31
CA THR A 40 -6.52 12.71 -0.94
C THR A 40 -7.30 11.59 -0.27
N GLN A 41 -8.24 10.93 -0.95
CA GLN A 41 -8.98 9.79 -0.38
C GLN A 41 -8.10 8.58 -0.01
N ARG A 42 -6.91 8.45 -0.62
CA ARG A 42 -5.95 7.38 -0.26
C ARG A 42 -5.10 7.75 0.95
N ARG A 43 -5.00 9.03 1.29
CA ARG A 43 -4.40 9.52 2.53
C ARG A 43 -5.50 9.68 3.56
N GLU A 44 -5.88 8.60 4.24
CA GLU A 44 -6.39 8.62 5.63
C GLU A 44 -6.82 7.20 6.05
N ARG A 45 -5.82 6.37 6.36
CA ARG A 45 -5.85 5.76 7.69
C ARG A 45 -4.93 6.64 8.54
N PRO A 46 -5.41 7.27 9.62
CA PRO A 46 -4.51 8.00 10.52
C PRO A 46 -3.56 6.97 11.12
N ILE A 47 -2.35 6.87 10.56
CA ILE A 47 -1.27 6.15 11.22
C ILE A 47 -0.80 7.10 12.32
N VAL A 48 -1.21 6.78 13.54
CA VAL A 48 -0.82 7.46 14.79
C VAL A 48 0.64 7.90 14.70
N ALA A 49 0.93 9.13 15.10
CA ALA A 49 2.26 9.72 15.04
C ALA A 49 3.28 8.84 15.78
N GLN A 50 3.92 7.93 15.03
CA GLN A 50 4.90 7.00 15.53
C GLN A 50 6.29 7.52 15.16
N SER A 51 7.26 7.44 16.08
CA SER A 51 8.65 7.85 15.90
C SER A 51 9.42 7.09 14.79
N ALA A 52 8.78 6.10 14.16
CA ALA A 52 9.28 5.40 12.98
C ALA A 52 9.15 6.29 11.72
N ARG A 53 10.27 6.95 11.36
CA ARG A 53 10.40 7.77 10.16
C ARG A 53 10.62 6.95 8.89
N ASN A 54 11.24 5.77 9.01
CA ASN A 54 11.46 4.88 7.88
C ASN A 54 10.21 4.02 7.66
N ARG A 55 9.53 4.22 6.52
CA ARG A 55 8.28 3.56 6.18
C ARG A 55 8.37 2.97 4.78
N PHE A 56 8.05 1.69 4.66
CA PHE A 56 8.15 0.94 3.41
C PHE A 56 6.82 0.25 3.12
N PRO A 57 5.92 0.90 2.34
CA PRO A 57 4.71 0.25 1.86
C PRO A 57 5.08 -0.92 0.94
N GLY A 58 4.42 -2.06 1.12
CA GLY A 58 4.72 -3.27 0.38
C GLY A 58 3.65 -4.34 0.50
N VAL A 59 3.93 -5.50 -0.08
CA VAL A 59 3.03 -6.67 -0.07
C VAL A 59 3.75 -7.84 0.58
N ILE A 60 3.07 -8.57 1.47
CA ILE A 60 3.61 -9.80 2.06
C ILE A 60 3.79 -10.85 0.96
N THR A 61 5.01 -11.35 0.78
CA THR A 61 5.34 -12.38 -0.24
C THR A 61 5.56 -13.76 0.37
N ARG A 62 5.96 -13.84 1.64
CA ARG A 62 6.12 -15.09 2.38
C ARG A 62 5.83 -14.85 3.86
N LEU A 63 5.21 -15.84 4.48
CA LEU A 63 4.91 -15.85 5.91
C LEU A 63 5.19 -17.25 6.45
N GLU A 64 6.13 -17.34 7.38
CA GLU A 64 6.48 -18.58 8.07
C GLU A 64 6.23 -18.40 9.55
N ARG A 65 5.42 -19.28 10.12
CA ARG A 65 5.01 -19.21 11.51
C ARG A 65 5.54 -20.43 12.25
N ASP A 66 6.10 -20.19 13.42
CA ASP A 66 6.41 -21.20 14.42
C ASP A 66 5.60 -20.91 15.71
N ARG A 67 5.89 -21.63 16.81
CA ARG A 67 5.14 -21.55 18.06
C ARG A 67 5.12 -20.18 18.72
N VAL A 68 6.22 -19.43 18.64
CA VAL A 68 6.40 -18.14 19.36
C VAL A 68 6.58 -16.98 18.40
N ALA A 69 7.18 -17.23 17.24
CA ALA A 69 7.57 -16.19 16.31
C ALA A 69 7.14 -16.53 14.89
N ALA A 70 7.08 -15.49 14.06
CA ALA A 70 6.81 -15.60 12.65
C ALA A 70 7.77 -14.71 11.86
N VAL A 71 8.28 -15.24 10.75
CA VAL A 71 9.06 -14.51 9.77
C VAL A 71 8.10 -14.05 8.66
N VAL A 72 8.05 -12.75 8.44
CA VAL A 72 7.23 -12.12 7.40
C VAL A 72 8.15 -11.43 6.40
N GLU A 73 8.08 -11.85 5.15
CA GLU A 73 8.79 -11.21 4.04
C GLU A 73 7.85 -10.27 3.29
N VAL A 74 8.33 -9.06 3.00
CA VAL A 74 7.57 -8.01 2.34
C VAL A 74 8.37 -7.46 1.16
N GLN A 75 7.74 -7.44 -0.02
CA GLN A 75 8.26 -6.73 -1.18
C GLN A 75 7.81 -5.26 -1.12
N ALA A 76 8.75 -4.34 -0.90
CA ALA A 76 8.49 -2.90 -0.86
C ALA A 76 9.29 -2.18 -1.95
N GLY A 77 8.65 -1.96 -3.10
CA GLY A 77 9.33 -1.39 -4.27
C GLY A 77 10.47 -2.30 -4.73
N PRO A 78 11.71 -1.80 -4.89
CA PRO A 78 12.86 -2.61 -5.28
C PRO A 78 13.50 -3.40 -4.12
N HIS A 79 12.99 -3.23 -2.89
CA HIS A 79 13.59 -3.81 -1.68
C HIS A 79 12.77 -4.99 -1.15
N ARG A 80 13.47 -6.01 -0.65
CA ARG A 80 12.89 -7.09 0.15
C ARG A 80 13.18 -6.82 1.62
N LEU A 81 12.12 -6.64 2.41
CA LEU A 81 12.21 -6.51 3.86
C LEU A 81 11.82 -7.84 4.51
N VAL A 82 12.48 -8.16 5.62
CA VAL A 82 12.17 -9.31 6.46
C VAL A 82 11.90 -8.79 7.87
N SER A 83 10.77 -9.15 8.44
CA SER A 83 10.37 -8.79 9.79
C SER A 83 10.12 -10.05 10.61
N LEU A 84 10.68 -10.06 11.82
CA LEU A 84 10.34 -11.05 12.83
C LEU A 84 9.24 -10.47 13.72
N LEU A 85 8.09 -11.13 13.75
CA LEU A 85 6.95 -10.77 14.59
C LEU A 85 6.67 -11.92 15.56
N THR A 86 5.89 -11.67 16.61
CA THR A 86 5.36 -12.78 17.41
C THR A 86 4.30 -13.54 16.62
N ALA A 87 4.13 -14.83 16.92
CA ALA A 87 3.11 -15.65 16.27
C ALA A 87 1.70 -15.08 16.52
N GLU A 88 1.43 -14.59 17.74
CA GLU A 88 0.16 -13.99 18.13
C GLU A 88 -0.12 -12.71 17.34
N ALA A 89 0.89 -11.88 17.07
CA ALA A 89 0.69 -10.64 16.31
C ALA A 89 0.27 -10.93 14.86
N VAL A 90 0.77 -12.01 14.26
CA VAL A 90 0.33 -12.46 12.94
C VAL A 90 -1.14 -12.86 12.96
N ASP A 91 -1.59 -13.56 14.01
CA ASP A 91 -2.97 -14.00 14.16
C ASP A 91 -3.93 -12.84 14.42
N ASP A 92 -3.57 -11.96 15.37
CA ASP A 92 -4.38 -10.81 15.76
C ASP A 92 -4.60 -9.85 14.59
N LEU A 93 -3.55 -9.63 13.79
CA LEU A 93 -3.60 -8.82 12.58
C LEU A 93 -4.13 -9.59 11.36
N ARG A 94 -4.34 -10.90 11.49
CA ARG A 94 -4.79 -11.83 10.43
C ARG A 94 -3.95 -11.72 9.16
N LEU A 95 -2.64 -11.58 9.32
CA LEU A 95 -1.73 -11.38 8.21
C LEU A 95 -1.66 -12.61 7.33
N LYS A 96 -1.67 -12.40 6.02
CA LYS A 96 -1.51 -13.43 5.01
C LYS A 96 -0.69 -12.94 3.83
N VAL A 97 -0.14 -13.88 3.09
CA VAL A 97 0.53 -13.59 1.81
C VAL A 97 -0.46 -12.87 0.88
N GLY A 98 0.01 -11.78 0.27
CA GLY A 98 -0.79 -10.89 -0.58
C GLY A 98 -1.37 -9.67 0.11
N ASP A 99 -1.29 -9.56 1.44
CA ASP A 99 -1.76 -8.36 2.15
C ASP A 99 -0.87 -7.14 1.88
N GLU A 100 -1.51 -5.98 1.71
CA GLU A 100 -0.84 -4.69 1.69
C GLU A 100 -0.48 -4.25 3.11
N VAL A 101 0.80 -4.01 3.36
CA VAL A 101 1.34 -3.63 4.66
C VAL A 101 2.30 -2.45 4.54
N VAL A 102 2.64 -1.83 5.68
CA VAL A 102 3.69 -0.82 5.76
C VAL A 102 4.71 -1.27 6.79
N CYS A 103 5.92 -1.63 6.35
CA CYS A 103 7.02 -1.92 7.26
C CYS A 103 7.53 -0.62 7.88
N LEU A 104 7.62 -0.58 9.20
CA LEU A 104 8.05 0.57 9.98
C LEU A 104 9.38 0.24 10.66
N VAL A 105 10.41 1.06 10.44
CA VAL A 105 11.71 0.91 11.11
C VAL A 105 12.01 2.18 11.92
N LYS A 106 12.37 1.99 13.20
CA LYS A 106 12.80 3.10 14.05
C LYS A 106 14.14 3.63 13.54
N ALA A 107 14.25 4.95 13.35
CA ALA A 107 15.46 5.55 12.76
C ALA A 107 16.74 5.24 13.56
N THR A 108 16.62 5.10 14.88
CA THR A 108 17.73 4.76 15.79
C THR A 108 18.27 3.35 15.64
N ASN A 109 17.60 2.48 14.86
CA ASN A 109 17.99 1.09 14.67
C ASN A 109 18.63 0.85 13.29
N VAL A 110 18.75 1.90 12.47
CA VAL A 110 19.47 1.82 11.19
C VAL A 110 20.93 2.16 11.46
N ILE A 111 21.83 1.27 11.04
CA ILE A 111 23.29 1.45 11.09
C ILE A 111 23.77 1.63 9.64
N VAL A 112 24.68 2.57 9.41
CA VAL A 112 25.29 2.87 8.09
C VAL A 112 26.77 2.52 8.14
#